data_AF-A0A7X2NSF3-F1
#
_entry.id   AF-A0A7X2NSF3-F1
#
_cell.length_a   1.000
_cell.length_b   1.000
_cell.length_c   1.000
_cell.angle_alpha   90.00
_cell.angle_beta   90.00
_cell.angle_gamma   90.00
#
_symmetry.space_group_name_H-M   'P 1'
#
loop_
_entity.id
_entity.type
_entity.pdbx_description
1 polymer ?
#
loop_
_entity_poly.entity_id
_entity_poly.type
_entity_poly.pdbx_seq_one_letter_code
_entity_poly.pdbx_strand_id
1 'polypeptide(L)' 'MTDRINIYLLLEQIHNEVFPNESFGVYMKKIDELIGPMEKLDDGEIVTRLYHYLKSPFQKVGMISH' A
#
# COMPACT_ATOMS: atom_id res chain seq x y z
N MET A 1 3.27 15.22 -11.79
CA MET A 1 4.45 15.20 -10.88
C MET A 1 4.04 14.89 -9.44
N THR A 2 2.92 15.42 -8.95
CA THR A 2 2.42 15.20 -7.58
C THR A 2 2.05 13.74 -7.29
N ASP A 3 1.51 13.02 -8.27
CA ASP A 3 0.97 11.66 -8.06
C ASP A 3 2.03 10.64 -7.68
N ARG A 4 3.22 10.70 -8.30
CA ARG A 4 4.32 9.79 -7.95
C ARG A 4 4.84 9.99 -6.53
N ILE A 5 4.92 11.25 -6.07
CA ILE A 5 5.30 11.56 -4.69
C ILE A 5 4.25 10.99 -3.73
N ASN A 6 2.96 11.13 -4.06
CA ASN A 6 1.88 10.55 -3.27
C ASN A 6 1.96 9.02 -3.20
N ILE A 7 2.29 8.34 -4.31
CA ILE A 7 2.50 6.89 -4.33
C ILE A 7 3.60 6.50 -3.34
N TYR A 8 4.78 7.13 -3.40
CA TYR A 8 5.87 6.79 -2.49
C TYR A 8 5.50 7.00 -1.02
N LEU A 9 4.84 8.11 -0.68
CA LEU A 9 4.39 8.39 0.68
C LEU A 9 3.37 7.36 1.17
N LEU A 10 2.41 6.98 0.33
CA LEU A 10 1.43 5.94 0.66
C LEU A 10 2.10 4.59 0.85
N LEU A 11 3.06 4.24 -0.02
CA LEU A 11 3.80 2.99 0.09
C LEU A 11 4.65 2.94 1.38
N GLU A 12 5.29 4.04 1.76
CA GLU A 12 6.03 4.13 3.01
C GLU A 12 5.11 4.00 4.23
N GLN A 13 3.94 4.67 4.21
CA GLN A 13 2.94 4.55 5.28
C GLN A 13 2.44 3.13 5.42
N ILE A 14 2.08 2.47 4.31
CA ILE A 14 1.59 1.09 4.36
C ILE A 14 2.69 0.14 4.84
N HIS A 15 3.95 0.35 4.42
CA HIS A 15 5.05 -0.47 4.92
C HIS A 15 5.20 -0.34 6.43
N ASN A 16 5.20 0.88 6.95
CA ASN A 16 5.36 1.13 8.39
C ASN A 16 4.14 0.72 9.24
N GLU A 17 2.91 0.94 8.75
CA GLU A 17 1.70 0.66 9.52
C GLU A 17 1.22 -0.79 9.39
N VAL A 18 1.34 -1.39 8.20
CA VAL A 18 0.74 -2.71 7.90
C VAL A 18 1.78 -3.81 7.85
N PHE A 19 2.98 -3.52 7.32
CA PHE A 19 4.03 -4.52 7.10
C PHE A 19 5.38 -4.16 7.75
N PRO A 20 5.44 -3.70 9.01
CA PRO A 20 6.67 -3.14 9.60
C PRO A 20 7.85 -4.13 9.66
N ASN A 21 7.56 -5.43 9.66
CA ASN A 21 8.56 -6.49 9.76
C ASN A 21 8.89 -7.14 8.40
N GLU A 22 8.25 -6.72 7.31
CA GLU A 22 8.48 -7.30 5.99
C GLU A 22 9.58 -6.55 5.25
N SER A 23 10.36 -7.29 4.45
CA SER A 23 11.34 -6.67 3.57
C SER A 23 10.65 -6.00 2.38
N PHE A 24 11.28 -4.95 1.84
CA PHE A 24 10.71 -4.14 0.75
C PHE A 24 10.26 -4.98 -0.45
N GLY A 25 11.04 -5.98 -0.86
CA GLY A 25 10.69 -6.84 -2.00
C GLY A 25 9.45 -7.71 -1.77
N VAL A 26 9.27 -8.23 -0.55
CA VAL A 26 8.09 -9.04 -0.20
C VAL A 26 6.86 -8.17 -0.05
N TYR A 27 7.01 -7.02 0.61
CA TYR A 27 5.98 -6.00 0.75
C TYR A 27 5.48 -5.52 -0.62
N MET A 28 6.37 -5.16 -1.55
CA MET A 28 5.98 -4.70 -2.88
C MET A 28 5.19 -5.75 -3.64
N LYS A 29 5.61 -7.01 -3.60
CA LYS A 29 4.88 -8.10 -4.25
C LYS A 29 3.48 -8.27 -3.66
N LYS A 30 3.35 -8.20 -2.34
CA LYS A 30 2.05 -8.28 -1.66
C LYS A 30 1.13 -7.12 -2.07
N ILE A 31 1.64 -5.90 -2.13
CA ILE A 31 0.83 -4.75 -2.57
C ILE A 31 0.43 -4.89 -4.03
N ASP A 32 1.34 -5.30 -4.91
CA ASP A 32 1.03 -5.54 -6.33
C ASP A 32 -0.09 -6.58 -6.49
N GLU A 33 -0.11 -7.64 -5.67
CA GLU A 33 -1.21 -8.61 -5.65
C GLU A 33 -2.52 -8.04 -5.06
N LEU A 34 -2.43 -7.16 -4.05
CA LEU A 34 -3.58 -6.60 -3.34
C LEU A 34 -4.29 -5.47 -4.10
N ILE A 35 -3.53 -4.54 -4.67
CA ILE A 35 -4.08 -3.44 -5.47
C ILE A 35 -4.18 -3.79 -6.95
N GLY A 36 -3.57 -4.89 -7.38
CA GLY A 36 -3.44 -5.29 -8.78
C GLY A 36 -2.13 -4.81 -9.42
N PRO A 37 -1.76 -5.39 -10.57
CA PRO A 37 -0.44 -5.22 -11.17
C PRO A 37 -0.18 -3.75 -11.49
N MET A 38 0.72 -3.12 -10.74
CA MET A 38 0.99 -1.68 -10.82
C MET A 38 1.45 -1.25 -12.21
N GLU A 39 2.18 -2.12 -12.92
CA GLU A 39 2.64 -1.86 -14.29
C GLU A 39 1.50 -1.66 -15.30
N LYS A 40 0.28 -2.11 -14.98
CA LYS A 40 -0.91 -1.97 -15.83
C LYS A 40 -1.84 -0.83 -15.38
N LEU A 41 -1.49 -0.13 -14.31
CA LEU A 41 -2.30 0.92 -13.72
C LEU A 41 -1.66 2.29 -13.97
N ASP A 42 -2.49 3.29 -14.24
CA ASP A 42 -2.04 4.68 -14.27
C ASP A 42 -1.68 5.17 -12.85
N ASP A 43 -0.75 6.13 -12.77
CA ASP A 43 -0.29 6.70 -11.49
C ASP A 43 -1.47 7.14 -10.58
N GLY A 44 -2.54 7.72 -11.15
CA GLY A 44 -3.73 8.13 -10.39
C GLY A 44 -4.58 6.97 -9.86
N GLU A 45 -4.65 5.86 -10.59
CA GLU A 45 -5.34 4.64 -10.17
C GLU A 45 -4.56 3.96 -9.04
N ILE A 46 -3.23 3.94 -9.14
CA ILE A 46 -2.35 3.44 -8.07
C ILE A 46 -2.56 4.23 -6.78
N VAL A 47 -2.54 5.58 -6.84
CA VAL A 47 -2.81 6.44 -5.69
C VAL A 47 -4.18 6.12 -5.07
N THR A 48 -5.22 6.03 -5.90
CA THR A 48 -6.59 5.76 -5.44
C THR A 48 -6.69 4.41 -4.72
N ARG A 49 -6.10 3.35 -5.29
CA ARG A 49 -6.14 2.02 -4.69
C ARG A 49 -5.31 1.92 -3.42
N LEU A 50 -4.11 2.49 -3.40
CA LEU A 50 -3.27 2.56 -2.19
C LEU A 50 -3.97 3.34 -1.08
N TYR A 51 -4.60 4.47 -1.41
CA TYR A 51 -5.36 5.27 -0.46
C TYR A 51 -6.56 4.50 0.11
N HIS A 52 -7.32 3.81 -0.74
CA HIS A 52 -8.41 2.93 -0.31
C HIS A 52 -7.91 1.77 0.56
N TYR A 53 -6.78 1.16 0.21
CA TYR A 53 -6.18 0.09 0.99
C TYR A 53 -5.82 0.57 2.40
N LEU A 54 -5.13 1.71 2.51
CA LEU A 54 -4.74 2.31 3.78
C LEU A 54 -5.95 2.74 4.64
N LYS A 55 -7.00 3.27 4.00
CA LYS A 55 -8.24 3.65 4.70
C LYS A 55 -9.14 2.48 5.08
N SER A 56 -8.89 1.29 4.56
CA SER A 56 -9.72 0.13 4.82
C SER A 56 -9.65 -0.25 6.31
N PRO A 57 -10.78 -0.26 7.04
CA PRO A 57 -10.79 -0.53 8.48
C PRO A 57 -10.28 -1.93 8.82
N PHE A 58 -10.32 -2.86 7.87
CA PHE A 58 -9.86 -4.24 8.03
C PHE A 58 -8.34 -4.37 8.20
N GLN A 59 -7.56 -3.39 7.76
CA GLN A 59 -6.10 -3.39 7.98
C GLN A 59 -5.73 -3.06 9.43
N LYS A 60 -6.53 -2.22 10.11
CA LYS A 60 -6.29 -1.82 11.51
C LYS A 60 -6.79 -2.82 12.55
N VAL A 61 -7.76 -3.65 12.18
CA VAL A 61 -8.36 -4.64 13.11
C VAL A 61 -7.46 -5.87 13.32
N GLY A 62 -6.52 -6.15 12.40
CA GLY A 62 -5.55 -7.24 12.56
C GLY A 62 -4.44 -6.98 13.58
N MET A 63 -4.31 -5.76 14.11
CA MET A 63 -3.28 -5.38 15.11
C MET A 63 -3.78 -5.41 16.56
N ILE A 64 -5.04 -5.76 16.83
CA ILE A 64 -5.61 -5.86 18.19
C ILE A 64 -5.82 -7.33 18.58
N SER A 65 -4.84 -8.19 18.33
CA SER A 65 -4.84 -9.57 18.80
C SER A 65 -3.41 -10.06 19.07
N HIS A 66 -2.79 -9.50 20.10
CA HIS A 66 -1.83 -10.20 20.96
C HIS A 66 -1.85 -9.56 22.35
#